data_AF-A0A943NTI2-F1
#
_entry.id   AF-A0A943NTI2-F1
#
_cell.length_a   1.000
_cell.length_b   1.000
_cell.length_c   1.000
_cell.angle_alpha   90.00
_cell.angle_beta   90.00
_cell.angle_gamma   90.00
#
_symmetry.space_group_name_H-M   'P 1'
#
loop_
_entity.id
_entity.type
_entity.pdbx_description
1 polymer ?
#
loop_
_entity_poly.entity_id
_entity_poly.type
_entity_poly.pdbx_seq_one_letter_code
_entity_poly.pdbx_strand_id
1 'polypeptide(L)'
;MKHHCTHISAVANPQSRLTCNPLLSRRSVLTLLGASSAAAIASLAACSPRDSAASSSSAQNQNSSAPLVLTTFTVIQDMASRVAGEFCQVESITKAGAEIHDYEPTPDDLKRAQKAQLILNNGLGLERWFERFVADSQAQRADLSEGITAIPIA
;
A
#
# COMPACT_ATOMS: atom_id res chain seq x y z
N MET A 1 42.91 47.01 10.30
CA MET A 1 41.94 46.11 9.63
C MET A 1 41.00 45.53 10.67
N LYS A 2 39.71 45.45 10.35
CA LYS A 2 38.61 45.19 11.29
C LYS A 2 38.52 43.68 11.58
N HIS A 3 38.59 43.30 12.86
CA HIS A 3 38.27 41.96 13.33
C HIS A 3 36.77 41.84 13.52
N HIS A 4 36.09 41.07 12.66
CA HIS A 4 34.71 40.65 12.88
C HIS A 4 34.70 39.23 13.46
N CYS A 5 34.37 39.17 14.74
CA CYS A 5 33.92 37.96 15.43
C CYS A 5 32.41 37.86 15.19
N THR A 6 31.96 36.81 14.50
CA THR A 6 30.53 36.50 14.35
C THR A 6 30.25 35.15 15.02
N HIS A 7 29.81 35.24 16.27
CA HIS A 7 29.00 34.22 16.92
C HIS A 7 27.63 34.17 16.23
N ILE A 8 27.18 32.99 15.77
CA ILE A 8 25.76 32.70 15.60
C ILE A 8 25.52 31.25 15.99
N SER A 9 24.48 31.11 16.81
CA SER A 9 24.22 30.03 17.75
C SER A 9 23.86 28.70 17.10
N ALA A 10 24.37 27.64 17.69
CA ALA A 10 23.83 26.30 17.57
C ALA A 10 22.36 26.29 17.99
N VAL A 11 21.46 25.96 17.06
CA VAL A 11 20.08 25.63 17.38
C VAL A 11 20.08 24.19 17.90
N ALA A 12 20.06 24.06 19.22
CA ALA A 12 19.64 22.85 19.89
C ALA A 12 18.13 22.66 19.62
N ASN A 13 17.74 21.54 19.02
CA ASN A 13 16.37 21.04 19.13
C ASN A 13 16.39 19.71 19.91
N PRO A 14 16.28 19.76 21.25
CA PRO A 14 16.18 18.57 22.08
C PRO A 14 14.70 18.20 22.27
N GLN A 15 14.36 16.96 21.92
CA GLN A 15 13.34 16.19 22.64
C GLN A 15 11.91 16.79 22.65
N SER A 16 11.22 16.81 21.51
CA SER A 16 9.75 16.88 21.49
C SER A 16 9.14 15.47 21.58
N ARG A 17 9.29 14.91 22.78
CA ARG A 17 8.27 14.21 23.57
C ARG A 17 7.38 13.21 22.82
N LEU A 18 7.78 11.94 22.96
CA LEU A 18 6.87 10.82 23.18
C LEU A 18 5.76 11.23 24.16
N THR A 19 4.55 11.47 23.65
CA THR A 19 3.34 11.40 24.47
C THR A 19 2.82 9.97 24.39
N CYS A 20 3.32 9.12 25.28
CA CYS A 20 2.59 7.92 25.70
C CYS A 20 1.22 8.38 26.21
N ASN A 21 0.15 8.01 25.52
CA ASN A 21 -1.20 8.23 25.98
C ASN A 21 -1.51 7.14 27.03
N PRO A 22 -1.56 7.42 28.34
CA PRO A 22 -1.76 6.41 29.36
C PRO A 22 -3.23 6.41 29.74
N LEU A 23 -4.09 6.05 28.79
CA LEU A 23 -5.52 5.90 29.03
C LEU A 23 -6.02 4.71 28.25
N LEU A 24 -5.71 3.50 28.72
CA LEU A 24 -6.64 2.39 28.74
C LEU A 24 -6.18 1.40 29.80
N SER A 25 -6.56 1.81 31.01
CA SER A 25 -6.60 1.06 32.25
C SER A 25 -6.93 -0.42 32.07
N ARG A 26 -6.11 -1.23 32.76
CA ARG A 26 -6.50 -2.45 33.48
C ARG A 26 -8.01 -2.65 33.54
N ARG A 27 -8.51 -3.70 32.90
CA ARG A 27 -9.67 -4.42 33.42
C ARG A 27 -9.25 -5.86 33.66
N SER A 28 -9.18 -6.14 34.94
CA SER A 28 -8.84 -7.39 35.57
C SER A 28 -9.65 -8.57 35.03
N VAL A 29 -8.96 -9.71 35.01
CA VAL A 29 -9.44 -11.08 35.19
C VAL A 29 -10.86 -11.16 35.77
N LEU A 30 -11.78 -11.78 35.04
CA LEU A 30 -12.87 -12.54 35.64
C LEU A 30 -13.14 -13.80 34.81
N THR A 31 -12.67 -14.90 35.35
CA THR A 31 -13.00 -16.30 35.04
C THR A 31 -14.50 -16.55 34.97
N LEU A 32 -14.93 -17.36 34.01
CA LEU A 32 -15.99 -18.35 34.21
C LEU A 32 -15.73 -19.57 33.34
N LEU A 33 -15.32 -20.65 34.01
CA LEU A 33 -15.52 -22.02 33.58
C LEU A 33 -17.01 -22.24 33.32
N GLY A 34 -17.34 -22.80 32.16
CA GLY A 34 -18.65 -23.34 31.84
C GLY A 34 -18.49 -24.62 31.02
N ALA A 35 -18.58 -25.75 31.71
CA ALA A 35 -18.42 -27.08 31.16
C ALA A 35 -19.61 -27.49 30.28
N SER A 36 -19.30 -28.34 29.29
CA SER A 36 -20.08 -29.50 28.83
C SER A 36 -21.57 -29.33 28.50
N SER A 37 -21.91 -29.52 27.22
CA SER A 37 -22.81 -30.61 26.83
C SER A 37 -22.70 -30.89 25.33
N ALA A 38 -22.19 -32.07 25.00
CA ALA A 38 -22.37 -32.69 23.70
C ALA A 38 -23.87 -33.01 23.54
N ALA A 39 -24.51 -32.43 22.54
CA ALA A 39 -25.81 -32.86 22.06
C ALA A 39 -25.67 -33.19 20.58
N ALA A 40 -25.37 -34.47 20.32
CA ALA A 40 -25.50 -35.07 19.00
C ALA A 40 -27.00 -35.20 18.68
N ILE A 41 -27.48 -34.40 17.74
CA ILE A 41 -28.75 -34.64 17.06
C ILE A 41 -28.43 -35.04 15.63
N ALA A 42 -28.40 -36.35 15.41
CA ALA A 42 -28.39 -36.96 14.09
C ALA A 42 -29.78 -36.77 13.46
N SER A 43 -29.91 -35.82 12.53
CA SER A 43 -31.07 -35.73 11.65
C SER A 43 -30.71 -36.31 10.28
N LEU A 44 -31.06 -37.58 10.10
CA LEU A 44 -31.16 -38.22 8.79
C LEU A 44 -32.43 -37.70 8.10
N ALA A 45 -32.28 -36.78 7.15
CA ALA A 45 -33.32 -36.51 6.17
C ALA A 45 -32.74 -35.95 4.86
N ALA A 46 -33.04 -36.68 3.80
CA ALA A 46 -33.12 -36.27 2.39
C ALA A 46 -31.83 -36.01 1.61
N CYS A 47 -31.45 -37.03 0.82
CA CYS A 47 -30.71 -36.86 -0.42
C CYS A 47 -31.50 -35.93 -1.37
N SER A 48 -31.04 -34.70 -1.52
CA SER A 48 -31.20 -33.93 -2.75
C SER A 48 -29.80 -33.78 -3.37
N PRO A 49 -29.64 -33.82 -4.70
CA PRO A 49 -28.37 -33.51 -5.32
C PRO A 49 -28.03 -32.07 -4.95
N ARG A 50 -27.11 -31.89 -4.00
CA ARG A 50 -26.42 -30.63 -3.81
C ARG A 50 -25.44 -30.54 -4.96
N ASP A 51 -25.84 -29.81 -6.00
CA ASP A 51 -24.90 -29.23 -6.95
C ASP A 51 -23.82 -28.53 -6.13
N SER A 52 -22.68 -29.21 -6.01
CA SER A 52 -21.47 -28.63 -5.43
C SER A 52 -20.90 -27.72 -6.49
N ALA A 53 -21.59 -26.61 -6.74
CA ALA A 53 -20.95 -25.41 -7.21
C ALA A 53 -20.00 -25.01 -6.09
N ALA A 54 -18.75 -25.45 -6.21
CA ALA A 54 -17.63 -24.88 -5.52
C ALA A 54 -17.59 -23.40 -5.92
N SER A 55 -18.34 -22.60 -5.17
CA SER A 55 -18.20 -21.16 -5.14
C SER A 55 -16.81 -20.92 -4.56
N SER A 56 -15.83 -20.92 -5.46
CA SER A 56 -14.60 -20.18 -5.29
C SER A 56 -15.03 -18.73 -5.17
N SER A 57 -15.43 -18.34 -3.96
CA SER A 57 -15.44 -16.96 -3.53
C SER A 57 -13.98 -16.53 -3.53
N SER A 58 -13.44 -16.21 -4.71
CA SER A 58 -12.45 -15.16 -4.81
C SER A 58 -13.12 -13.97 -4.12
N ALA A 59 -12.66 -13.67 -2.91
CA ALA A 59 -12.96 -12.43 -2.24
C ALA A 59 -12.44 -11.30 -3.15
N GLN A 60 -13.23 -10.95 -4.16
CA GLN A 60 -13.16 -9.64 -4.77
C GLN A 60 -13.66 -8.72 -3.67
N ASN A 61 -12.70 -8.23 -2.90
CA ASN A 61 -12.87 -7.15 -1.96
C ASN A 61 -13.26 -5.92 -2.80
N GLN A 62 -14.54 -5.86 -3.15
CA GLN A 62 -15.19 -4.72 -3.80
C GLN A 62 -15.52 -3.69 -2.73
N ASN A 63 -14.51 -3.30 -1.95
CA ASN A 63 -14.61 -2.04 -1.25
C ASN A 63 -14.37 -0.94 -2.29
N SER A 64 -15.45 -0.50 -2.95
CA SER A 64 -15.43 0.59 -3.93
C SER A 64 -14.96 1.95 -3.35
N SER A 65 -14.65 2.00 -2.05
CA SER A 65 -14.08 3.15 -1.34
C SER A 65 -12.62 2.97 -0.91
N ALA A 66 -11.98 1.84 -1.22
CA ALA A 66 -10.58 1.63 -0.90
C ALA A 66 -9.69 2.63 -1.67
N PRO A 67 -8.65 3.22 -1.04
CA PRO A 67 -7.72 4.10 -1.73
C PRO A 67 -7.03 3.39 -2.89
N LEU A 68 -6.88 4.08 -4.02
CA LEU A 68 -6.17 3.65 -5.21
C LEU A 68 -4.69 4.05 -5.12
N VAL A 69 -3.82 3.06 -5.25
CA VAL A 69 -2.37 3.19 -5.43
C VAL A 69 -2.04 2.73 -6.85
N LEU A 70 -1.39 3.60 -7.62
CA LEU A 70 -0.86 3.23 -8.93
C LEU A 70 0.62 2.88 -8.83
N THR A 71 1.05 1.94 -9.67
CA THR A 71 2.46 1.59 -9.85
C THR A 71 2.83 1.72 -11.31
N THR A 72 4.09 2.04 -11.61
CA THR A 72 4.56 2.18 -12.99
C THR A 72 4.47 0.87 -13.78
N PHE A 73 4.84 -0.26 -13.16
CA PHE A 73 4.76 -1.58 -13.78
C PHE A 73 4.41 -2.71 -12.81
N THR A 74 4.21 -3.90 -13.38
CA THR A 74 3.55 -5.04 -12.71
C THR A 74 4.37 -5.69 -11.60
N VAL A 75 5.71 -5.60 -11.62
CA VAL A 75 6.52 -6.18 -10.54
C VAL A 75 6.32 -5.39 -9.25
N ILE A 76 6.33 -4.06 -9.32
CA ILE A 76 6.03 -3.20 -8.17
C ILE A 76 4.59 -3.39 -7.73
N GLN A 77 3.64 -3.50 -8.67
CA GLN A 77 2.24 -3.79 -8.35
C GLN A 77 2.10 -5.04 -7.50
N ASP A 78 2.75 -6.14 -7.88
CA ASP A 78 2.67 -7.43 -7.21
C ASP A 78 3.28 -7.37 -5.79
N MET A 79 4.41 -6.68 -5.63
CA MET A 79 5.02 -6.44 -4.31
C MET A 79 4.11 -5.57 -3.42
N ALA A 80 3.65 -4.43 -3.95
CA ALA A 80 2.79 -3.50 -3.22
C ALA A 80 1.44 -4.12 -2.87
N SER A 81 0.85 -4.95 -3.73
CA SER A 81 -0.43 -5.63 -3.47
C SER A 81 -0.33 -6.58 -2.27
N ARG A 82 0.79 -7.28 -2.11
CA ARG A 82 1.01 -8.15 -0.94
C ARG A 82 1.13 -7.38 0.36
N VAL A 83 1.68 -6.18 0.33
CA VAL A 83 1.80 -5.30 1.51
C VAL A 83 0.47 -4.61 1.80
N ALA A 84 -0.24 -4.16 0.78
CA ALA A 84 -1.51 -3.46 0.90
C ALA A 84 -2.64 -4.35 1.41
N GLY A 85 -2.65 -5.64 1.05
CA GLY A 85 -3.70 -6.58 1.42
C GLY A 85 -5.07 -6.07 0.98
N GLU A 86 -5.98 -5.90 1.93
CA GLU A 86 -7.36 -5.45 1.68
C GLU A 86 -7.57 -3.94 1.90
N PHE A 87 -6.54 -3.21 2.32
CA PHE A 87 -6.68 -1.81 2.75
C PHE A 87 -6.68 -0.82 1.58
N CYS A 88 -6.02 -1.16 0.47
CA CYS A 88 -5.91 -0.32 -0.72
C CYS A 88 -6.02 -1.17 -1.99
N GLN A 89 -6.52 -0.57 -3.06
CA GLN A 89 -6.47 -1.12 -4.39
C GLN A 89 -5.13 -0.74 -5.05
N VAL A 90 -4.39 -1.72 -5.56
CA VAL A 90 -3.11 -1.50 -6.24
C VAL A 90 -3.23 -1.90 -7.71
N GLU A 91 -3.00 -0.94 -8.61
CA GLU A 91 -3.04 -1.18 -10.06
C GLU A 91 -1.76 -0.73 -10.76
N SER A 92 -1.38 -1.45 -11.81
CA SER A 92 -0.27 -1.05 -12.68
C SER A 92 -0.74 -0.11 -13.79
N ILE A 93 0.10 0.87 -14.13
CA ILE A 93 -0.07 1.73 -15.30
C ILE A 93 0.21 0.91 -16.55
N THR A 94 1.41 0.34 -16.66
CA THR A 94 1.75 -0.55 -17.78
C THR A 94 1.09 -1.92 -17.62
N LYS A 95 0.72 -2.53 -18.74
CA LYS A 95 0.18 -3.89 -18.78
C LYS A 95 1.31 -4.92 -18.68
N ALA A 96 0.99 -6.13 -18.23
CA ALA A 96 1.95 -7.23 -18.25
C ALA A 96 2.47 -7.46 -19.68
N GLY A 97 3.79 -7.54 -19.83
CA GLY A 97 4.46 -7.71 -21.11
C GLY A 97 4.62 -6.43 -21.94
N ALA A 98 4.13 -5.28 -21.47
CA ALA A 98 4.47 -4.00 -22.08
C ALA A 98 5.94 -3.64 -21.82
N GLU A 99 6.55 -2.98 -22.79
CA GLU A 99 7.82 -2.27 -22.58
C GLU A 99 7.58 -1.13 -21.56
N ILE A 100 8.52 -0.93 -20.62
CA ILE A 100 8.35 -0.02 -19.47
C ILE A 100 9.24 1.22 -19.50
N HIS A 101 10.37 1.18 -20.21
CA HIS A 101 11.34 2.27 -20.26
C HIS A 101 10.81 3.46 -21.07
N ASP A 102 10.26 3.14 -22.23
CA ASP A 102 9.78 4.06 -23.27
C ASP A 102 8.26 3.89 -23.49
N TYR A 103 7.57 3.38 -22.47
CA TYR A 103 6.12 3.35 -22.45
C TYR A 103 5.53 4.75 -22.69
N GLU A 104 4.48 4.82 -23.50
CA GLU A 104 3.74 6.05 -23.75
C GLU A 104 2.38 6.01 -23.03
N PRO A 105 2.21 6.78 -21.94
CA PRO A 105 0.97 6.81 -21.18
C PRO A 105 -0.22 7.23 -22.02
N THR A 106 -1.34 6.53 -21.84
CA THR A 106 -2.58 6.87 -22.53
C THR A 106 -3.37 7.94 -21.76
N PRO A 107 -4.31 8.65 -22.41
CA PRO A 107 -5.20 9.57 -21.71
C PRO A 107 -5.99 8.91 -20.55
N ASP A 108 -6.28 7.61 -20.64
CA ASP A 108 -6.96 6.89 -19.57
C ASP A 108 -6.04 6.62 -18.37
N ASP A 109 -4.74 6.44 -18.59
CA ASP A 109 -3.75 6.35 -17.51
C ASP A 109 -3.65 7.68 -16.75
N LEU A 110 -3.68 8.81 -17.47
CA LEU A 110 -3.71 10.13 -16.85
C LEU A 110 -4.98 10.30 -16.00
N LYS A 111 -6.15 9.88 -16.51
CA LYS A 111 -7.40 9.91 -15.73
C LYS A 111 -7.33 9.05 -14.47
N ARG A 112 -6.67 7.88 -14.53
CA ARG A 112 -6.44 7.04 -13.34
C ARG A 112 -5.49 7.72 -12.36
N ALA A 113 -4.41 8.34 -12.84
CA ALA A 113 -3.44 9.07 -12.02
C ALA A 113 -4.06 10.27 -11.28
N GLN A 114 -5.08 10.91 -11.85
CA GLN A 114 -5.83 11.97 -11.17
C GLN A 114 -6.70 11.47 -10.02
N LYS A 115 -7.07 10.18 -10.02
CA LYS A 115 -7.88 9.56 -8.97
C LYS A 115 -7.06 8.83 -7.92
N ALA A 116 -5.78 8.59 -8.18
CA ALA A 116 -4.89 7.88 -7.28
C ALA A 116 -4.55 8.75 -6.05
N GLN A 117 -4.38 8.11 -4.90
CA GLN A 117 -3.85 8.77 -3.70
C GLN A 117 -2.32 8.72 -3.67
N LEU A 118 -1.73 7.68 -4.27
CA LEU A 118 -0.30 7.42 -4.31
C LEU A 118 0.09 6.82 -5.65
N ILE A 119 1.24 7.24 -6.19
CA ILE A 119 1.87 6.66 -7.36
C ILE A 119 3.29 6.23 -6.99
N LEU A 120 3.59 4.96 -7.22
CA LEU A 120 4.89 4.34 -6.95
C LEU A 120 5.67 4.17 -8.26
N ASN A 121 6.89 4.70 -8.32
CA ASN A 121 7.83 4.46 -9.40
C ASN A 121 9.06 3.72 -8.92
N ASN A 122 9.75 3.03 -9.82
CA ASN A 122 11.01 2.39 -9.49
C ASN A 122 12.09 3.42 -9.15
N GLY A 123 12.19 4.46 -9.98
CA GLY A 123 13.29 5.40 -9.90
C GLY A 123 14.50 4.93 -10.70
N LEU A 124 15.68 5.51 -10.39
CA LEU A 124 16.96 5.24 -11.09
C LEU A 124 16.91 5.46 -12.62
N GLY A 125 15.97 6.28 -13.10
CA GLY A 125 15.81 6.57 -14.52
C GLY A 125 15.20 5.44 -15.35
N LEU A 126 14.55 4.46 -14.70
CA LEU A 126 13.88 3.35 -15.39
C LEU A 126 12.75 3.86 -16.29
N GLU A 127 11.82 4.65 -15.73
CA GLU A 127 10.63 5.15 -16.42
C GLU A 127 10.83 6.58 -16.94
N ARG A 128 11.34 6.74 -18.15
CA ARG A 128 11.67 8.07 -18.73
C ARG A 128 10.46 8.99 -18.87
N TRP A 129 9.27 8.40 -18.98
CA TRP A 129 7.99 9.08 -19.15
C TRP A 129 7.37 9.57 -17.82
N PHE A 130 7.89 9.13 -16.67
CA PHE A 130 7.21 9.28 -15.38
C PHE A 130 7.01 10.75 -14.96
N GLU A 131 8.05 11.57 -15.04
CA GLU A 131 7.94 12.99 -14.63
C GLU A 131 6.92 13.76 -15.46
N ARG A 132 6.85 13.49 -16.77
CA ARG A 132 5.83 14.08 -17.65
C ARG A 132 4.44 13.59 -17.28
N PHE A 133 4.31 12.31 -16.92
CA PHE A 133 3.04 11.69 -16.60
C PHE A 133 2.42 12.23 -15.30
N VAL A 134 3.24 12.51 -14.28
CA VAL A 134 2.75 13.00 -12.98
C VAL A 134 2.73 14.52 -12.85
N ALA A 135 3.18 15.26 -13.86
CA ALA A 135 3.34 16.73 -13.80
C ALA A 135 2.07 17.46 -13.33
N ASP A 136 0.90 16.98 -13.75
CA ASP A 136 -0.40 17.57 -13.41
C ASP A 136 -1.18 16.73 -12.38
N SER A 137 -0.61 15.66 -11.82
CA SER A 137 -1.27 14.82 -10.81
C SER A 137 -1.11 15.40 -9.41
N GLN A 138 -2.18 15.35 -8.61
CA GLN A 138 -2.15 15.70 -7.18
C GLN A 138 -1.81 14.52 -6.27
N ALA A 139 -1.63 13.31 -6.82
CA ALA A 139 -1.32 12.13 -6.05
C ALA A 139 0.05 12.25 -5.36
N GLN A 140 0.19 11.63 -4.18
CA GLN A 140 1.51 11.48 -3.57
C GLN A 140 2.41 10.62 -4.46
N ARG A 141 3.71 10.87 -4.42
CA ARG A 141 4.72 10.15 -5.22
C ARG A 141 5.76 9.53 -4.30
N ALA A 142 6.18 8.31 -4.59
CA ALA A 142 7.28 7.66 -3.86
C ALA A 142 8.19 6.91 -4.84
N ASP A 143 9.47 7.27 -4.82
CA ASP A 143 10.54 6.59 -5.54
C ASP A 143 11.01 5.40 -4.70
N LEU A 144 10.80 4.19 -5.21
CA LEU A 144 11.11 2.95 -4.48
C LEU A 144 12.62 2.63 -4.45
N SER A 145 13.45 3.38 -5.17
CA SER A 145 14.90 3.28 -5.12
C SER A 145 15.55 4.34 -4.25
N GLU A 146 14.78 5.16 -3.52
CA GLU A 146 15.34 6.10 -2.57
C GLU A 146 16.23 5.37 -1.54
N GLY A 147 17.48 5.82 -1.43
CA GLY A 147 18.48 5.21 -0.53
C GLY A 147 19.20 3.97 -1.08
N ILE A 148 18.91 3.54 -2.31
CA ILE A 148 19.63 2.43 -2.95
C ILE A 148 20.91 2.93 -3.63
N THR A 149 22.03 2.23 -3.42
CA THR A 149 23.28 2.49 -4.14
C THR A 149 23.22 1.85 -5.53
N ALA A 150 23.22 2.67 -6.58
CA ALA A 150 23.21 2.20 -7.96
C ALA A 150 24.54 1.54 -8.35
N ILE A 151 24.45 0.47 -9.16
CA ILE A 151 25.61 -0.15 -9.82
C ILE A 151 25.73 0.47 -11.21
N PRO A 152 26.86 1.11 -11.56
CA PRO A 152 27.03 1.69 -12.88
C PRO A 152 27.13 0.60 -13.95
N ILE A 153 26.54 0.86 -15.11
CA ILE A 153 26.73 0.04 -16.30
C ILE A 153 28.02 0.56 -16.95
N ALA A 154 29.07 -0.28 -16.93
CA ALA A 154 30.38 0.01 -17.50
C ALA A 154 30.40 -0.09 -19.02
#